data_AF-B8BQ27-F1
#
_entry.id   AF-B8BQ27-F1
#
_cell.length_a   1.000
_cell.length_b   1.000
_cell.length_c   1.000
_cell.angle_alpha   90.00
_cell.angle_beta   90.00
_cell.angle_gamma   90.00
#
_symmetry.space_group_name_H-M   'P 1'
#
loop_
_entity.id
_entity.type
_entity.pdbx_description
1 polymer ?
#
loop_
_entity_poly.entity_id
_entity_poly.type
_entity_poly.pdbx_seq_one_letter_code
_entity_poly.pdbx_strand_id
1 'polypeptide(L)'
;MTDASINTTSTKKKKKGIFKSIARGLSIKKKKKHIDDESVVGVAFERSNGAPAPPGNVGGKSDALAADIHPYKPVDTSTASTSTSPPIQVVLLLMDPASRRFELLQLEFDSNKALVSDVLHQIEQSATEQLLRDKKYAGVCDVEGVEMIQSMKLARFCEGNDVVMAMPKGMSGGETAILARPILGDPKVVEMLRPCGINLKLPKSNTRSNSSGNKLSKISEDGGSSSSLGRKVRGGTAAVVAEKSKSKSSMPTILLGVVITSLLLFTAHRHIRITRPIQSGQVLLPGQWKSRCGIWELIPIKNCDLSTSSKLEMGKDGKLRYYSKGASGDLKETWSVGGGGNVAECVAGEDGEEDGQCVKESMQGREGAKFVNESGRWYVEISGSRSLLNRDVAREFTS
;
A
#
# COMPACT_ATOMS: atom_id res chain seq x y z
N MET A 1 9.10 51.24 -38.45
CA MET A 1 7.98 52.16 -38.13
C MET A 1 6.75 51.66 -38.86
N THR A 2 5.95 50.84 -38.19
CA THR A 2 4.55 50.53 -38.51
C THR A 2 3.98 49.81 -37.30
N ASP A 3 3.41 50.60 -36.39
CA ASP A 3 2.64 50.12 -35.25
C ASP A 3 1.27 49.64 -35.73
N ALA A 4 0.87 48.44 -35.31
CA ALA A 4 -0.49 47.94 -35.48
C ALA A 4 -1.09 47.66 -34.09
N SER A 5 -2.08 48.49 -33.75
CA SER A 5 -2.76 48.54 -32.46
C SER A 5 -3.85 47.47 -32.30
N ILE A 6 -4.00 47.08 -31.04
CA ILE A 6 -4.94 46.14 -30.43
C ILE A 6 -6.39 46.63 -30.52
N ASN A 7 -7.34 45.70 -30.68
CA ASN A 7 -8.70 45.81 -30.15
C ASN A 7 -9.32 44.41 -29.98
N THR A 8 -9.46 43.93 -28.73
CA THR A 8 -10.31 42.78 -28.41
C THR A 8 -11.29 43.15 -27.29
N THR A 9 -12.57 42.96 -27.61
CA THR A 9 -13.73 43.36 -26.84
C THR A 9 -14.05 42.35 -25.74
N SER A 10 -14.12 42.83 -24.50
CA SER A 10 -14.55 42.06 -23.33
C SER A 10 -16.07 41.92 -23.29
N THR A 11 -16.60 40.70 -23.38
CA THR A 11 -18.02 40.42 -23.09
C THR A 11 -18.16 39.80 -21.70
N LYS A 12 -18.68 40.60 -20.75
CA LYS A 12 -19.14 40.13 -19.43
C LYS A 12 -20.46 39.39 -19.60
N LYS A 13 -20.52 38.10 -19.27
CA LYS A 13 -21.80 37.38 -19.07
C LYS A 13 -21.92 36.81 -17.65
N LYS A 14 -23.04 37.19 -17.03
CA LYS A 14 -23.54 36.88 -15.68
C LYS A 14 -23.52 35.39 -15.35
N LYS A 15 -22.91 35.02 -14.21
CA LYS A 15 -23.13 33.73 -13.54
C LYS A 15 -24.31 33.89 -12.57
N LYS A 16 -25.49 33.35 -12.92
CA LYS A 16 -26.62 33.17 -12.00
C LYS A 16 -26.39 31.89 -11.21
N GLY A 17 -26.38 31.98 -9.88
CA GLY A 17 -26.44 30.83 -8.99
C GLY A 17 -27.84 30.21 -8.99
N ILE A 18 -27.90 28.91 -8.67
CA ILE A 18 -28.92 28.17 -7.89
C ILE A 18 -28.35 26.75 -7.77
N PHE A 19 -27.79 26.39 -6.62
CA PHE A 19 -27.64 24.99 -6.21
C PHE A 19 -28.56 24.78 -5.01
N LYS A 20 -29.71 24.16 -5.26
CA LYS A 20 -30.61 23.67 -4.23
C LYS A 20 -30.06 22.35 -3.70
N SER A 21 -29.77 22.31 -2.41
CA SER A 21 -29.52 21.09 -1.66
C SER A 21 -30.80 20.25 -1.60
N ILE A 22 -30.72 18.98 -2.01
CA ILE A 22 -31.74 17.99 -1.67
C ILE A 22 -31.05 16.91 -0.84
N ALA A 23 -31.17 17.05 0.47
CA ALA A 23 -31.01 15.94 1.39
C ALA A 23 -32.35 15.17 1.41
N ARG A 24 -32.34 13.96 0.85
CA ARG A 24 -33.28 12.87 1.15
C ARG A 24 -32.38 11.68 1.52
N GLY A 25 -32.34 11.19 2.76
CA GLY A 25 -33.49 10.81 3.57
C GLY A 25 -33.88 9.37 3.23
N LEU A 26 -32.94 8.42 3.31
CA LEU A 26 -33.25 6.99 3.24
C LEU A 26 -33.05 6.37 4.62
N SER A 27 -34.17 6.36 5.36
CA SER A 27 -34.37 5.56 6.56
C SER A 27 -34.54 4.10 6.16
N ILE A 28 -33.47 3.30 6.26
CA ILE A 28 -33.54 1.86 6.11
C ILE A 28 -33.82 1.26 7.50
N LYS A 29 -35.08 0.88 7.74
CA LYS A 29 -35.48 0.08 8.89
C LYS A 29 -34.78 -1.28 8.82
N LYS A 30 -33.86 -1.51 9.74
CA LYS A 30 -33.12 -2.75 9.92
C LYS A 30 -34.06 -3.82 10.50
N LYS A 31 -34.49 -4.78 9.67
CA LYS A 31 -35.23 -5.98 10.12
C LYS A 31 -34.21 -6.94 10.74
N LYS A 32 -34.30 -7.12 12.06
CA LYS A 32 -33.50 -8.07 12.84
C LYS A 32 -33.95 -9.49 12.48
N LYS A 33 -33.15 -10.22 11.70
CA LYS A 33 -33.30 -11.67 11.54
C LYS A 33 -32.25 -12.32 12.45
N HIS A 34 -32.74 -12.90 13.53
CA HIS A 34 -31.99 -13.78 14.42
C HIS A 34 -31.77 -15.08 13.63
N ILE A 35 -30.52 -15.41 13.34
CA ILE A 35 -30.11 -16.74 12.94
C ILE A 35 -29.01 -17.10 13.93
N ASP A 36 -29.38 -17.98 14.85
CA ASP A 36 -28.44 -18.72 15.67
C ASP A 36 -27.80 -19.75 14.77
N ASP A 37 -26.50 -19.63 14.54
CA ASP A 37 -25.67 -20.73 14.08
C ASP A 37 -24.38 -20.69 14.90
N GLU A 38 -24.42 -21.38 16.04
CA GLU A 38 -23.24 -21.85 16.72
C GLU A 38 -22.61 -22.96 15.86
N SER A 39 -21.51 -22.65 15.20
CA SER A 39 -20.64 -23.64 14.58
C SER A 39 -19.19 -23.18 14.77
N VAL A 40 -18.70 -23.36 16.00
CA VAL A 40 -17.28 -23.27 16.33
C VAL A 40 -16.74 -24.70 16.27
N VAL A 41 -16.21 -25.10 15.12
CA VAL A 41 -15.43 -26.34 14.99
C VAL A 41 -13.99 -25.99 15.34
N GLY A 42 -13.62 -26.19 16.61
CA GLY A 42 -12.22 -26.21 17.04
C GLY A 42 -11.60 -27.54 16.62
N VAL A 43 -10.76 -27.54 15.59
CA VAL A 43 -9.92 -28.70 15.24
C VAL A 43 -8.66 -28.62 16.10
N ALA A 44 -8.63 -29.41 17.17
CA ALA A 44 -7.40 -29.67 17.91
C ALA A 44 -6.49 -30.55 17.05
N PHE A 45 -5.31 -30.05 16.69
CA PHE A 45 -4.25 -30.86 16.10
C PHE A 45 -3.42 -31.52 17.22
N GLU A 46 -3.56 -32.84 17.36
CA GLU A 46 -2.65 -33.69 18.12
C GLU A 46 -1.26 -33.67 17.47
N ARG A 47 -0.24 -33.34 18.27
CA ARG A 47 1.17 -33.57 17.95
C ARG A 47 1.47 -35.07 18.06
N SER A 48 1.55 -35.78 16.94
CA SER A 48 2.17 -37.10 16.88
C SER A 48 3.64 -36.98 16.49
N ASN A 49 4.52 -37.13 17.49
CA ASN A 49 5.93 -37.43 17.27
C ASN A 49 6.04 -38.93 16.90
N GLY A 50 6.00 -39.24 15.60
CA GLY A 50 6.26 -40.57 15.07
C GLY A 50 7.46 -40.55 14.13
N ALA A 51 8.60 -41.07 14.58
CA ALA A 51 9.79 -41.28 13.76
C ALA A 51 9.51 -42.34 12.67
N PRO A 52 9.94 -42.15 11.40
CA PRO A 52 9.88 -43.21 10.40
C PRO A 52 11.06 -44.16 10.57
N ALA A 53 10.77 -45.45 10.74
CA ALA A 53 11.73 -46.53 10.59
C ALA A 53 12.17 -46.69 9.12
N PRO A 54 13.43 -47.10 8.84
CA PRO A 54 13.90 -47.30 7.47
C PRO A 54 13.36 -48.61 6.87
N PRO A 55 13.02 -48.64 5.57
CA PRO A 55 12.57 -49.87 4.92
C PRO A 55 13.73 -50.85 4.70
N GLY A 56 13.40 -52.11 4.96
CA GLY A 56 14.28 -53.26 4.93
C GLY A 56 14.84 -53.59 3.55
N ASN A 57 16.06 -54.10 3.61
CA ASN A 57 16.91 -54.57 2.53
C ASN A 57 16.39 -55.94 2.04
N VAL A 58 15.93 -56.04 0.78
CA VAL A 58 15.61 -57.32 0.13
C VAL A 58 16.69 -57.62 -0.88
N GLY A 59 17.44 -58.70 -0.62
CA GLY A 59 18.55 -59.15 -1.44
C GLY A 59 18.11 -59.74 -2.78
N GLY A 60 18.90 -59.44 -3.81
CA GLY A 60 18.88 -60.12 -5.10
C GLY A 60 20.32 -60.43 -5.51
N LYS A 61 20.65 -61.72 -5.51
CA LYS A 61 21.87 -62.29 -6.11
C LYS A 61 21.75 -62.24 -7.63
N SER A 62 22.79 -61.76 -8.30
CA SER A 62 23.18 -62.27 -9.63
C SER A 62 24.65 -61.96 -9.92
N ASP A 63 25.25 -62.91 -10.63
CA ASP A 63 26.67 -63.18 -10.72
C ASP A 63 27.49 -62.24 -11.61
N ALA A 64 28.75 -62.11 -11.20
CA ALA A 64 29.98 -62.05 -11.99
C ALA A 64 29.96 -61.43 -13.40
N LEU A 65 30.76 -60.36 -13.57
CA LEU A 65 31.84 -60.32 -14.56
C LEU A 65 32.88 -59.26 -14.15
N ALA A 66 34.12 -59.72 -14.05
CA ALA A 66 35.28 -58.98 -13.61
C ALA A 66 35.90 -58.13 -14.73
N ALA A 67 36.39 -56.93 -14.40
CA ALA A 67 37.73 -56.44 -14.76
C ALA A 67 37.95 -54.98 -14.28
N ASP A 68 39.18 -54.73 -13.83
CA ASP A 68 39.88 -53.46 -13.60
C ASP A 68 39.47 -52.54 -12.44
N ILE A 69 40.13 -52.81 -11.31
CA ILE A 69 40.21 -52.00 -10.10
C ILE A 69 41.42 -51.05 -10.24
N HIS A 70 41.16 -49.76 -10.40
CA HIS A 70 42.09 -48.70 -9.98
C HIS A 70 41.80 -48.34 -8.51
N PRO A 71 42.81 -48.27 -7.62
CA PRO A 71 42.60 -47.92 -6.22
C PRO A 71 42.39 -46.40 -6.09
N TYR A 72 41.16 -45.94 -6.29
CA TYR A 72 40.80 -44.57 -5.97
C TYR A 72 40.53 -44.44 -4.46
N LYS A 73 41.39 -43.68 -3.79
CA LYS A 73 41.26 -43.29 -2.38
C LYS A 73 39.87 -42.66 -2.17
N PRO A 74 39.07 -43.12 -1.18
CA PRO A 74 37.84 -42.43 -0.83
C PRO A 74 38.22 -41.02 -0.33
N VAL A 75 37.88 -40.01 -1.13
CA VAL A 75 37.93 -38.62 -0.72
C VAL A 75 36.79 -38.45 0.26
N ASP A 76 37.14 -38.31 1.54
CA ASP A 76 36.23 -37.91 2.61
C ASP A 76 35.58 -36.59 2.24
N THR A 77 34.44 -36.68 1.55
CA THR A 77 33.60 -35.55 1.18
C THR A 77 32.90 -35.13 2.46
N SER A 78 33.61 -34.30 3.23
CA SER A 78 33.16 -33.68 4.46
C SER A 78 31.77 -33.13 4.24
N THR A 79 30.78 -33.85 4.77
CA THR A 79 29.36 -33.54 4.64
C THR A 79 29.15 -32.26 5.44
N ALA A 80 29.20 -31.12 4.74
CA ALA A 80 29.00 -29.82 5.34
C ALA A 80 27.62 -29.84 6.01
N SER A 81 27.62 -29.90 7.34
CA SER A 81 26.42 -29.81 8.17
C SER A 81 25.84 -28.42 7.96
N THR A 82 24.92 -28.29 7.01
CA THR A 82 24.17 -27.07 6.77
C THR A 82 23.34 -26.81 8.02
N SER A 83 23.77 -25.83 8.82
CA SER A 83 23.03 -25.35 9.97
C SER A 83 21.68 -24.83 9.47
N THR A 84 20.63 -25.64 9.63
CA THR A 84 19.27 -25.24 9.26
C THR A 84 18.84 -24.15 10.21
N SER A 85 18.70 -22.94 9.68
CA SER A 85 18.10 -21.83 10.41
C SER A 85 16.66 -22.18 10.81
N PRO A 86 16.17 -21.65 11.94
CA PRO A 86 14.81 -21.89 12.39
C PRO A 86 13.81 -21.38 11.35
N PRO A 87 12.67 -22.07 11.16
CA PRO A 87 11.64 -21.65 10.24
C PRO A 87 10.99 -20.34 10.70
N ILE A 88 10.54 -19.53 9.73
CA ILE A 88 9.79 -18.29 9.99
C ILE A 88 8.33 -18.64 10.07
N GLN A 89 7.71 -18.38 11.22
CA GLN A 89 6.27 -18.40 11.37
C GLN A 89 5.70 -17.00 11.14
N VAL A 90 4.63 -16.92 10.37
CA VAL A 90 3.89 -15.68 10.07
C VAL A 90 2.41 -15.95 10.22
N VAL A 91 1.68 -14.98 10.77
CA VAL A 91 0.22 -14.98 10.73
C VAL A 91 -0.25 -14.01 9.65
N LEU A 92 -0.91 -14.56 8.64
CA LEU A 92 -1.44 -13.83 7.50
C LEU A 92 -2.91 -13.51 7.70
N LEU A 93 -3.26 -12.22 7.72
CA LEU A 93 -4.64 -11.74 7.70
C LEU A 93 -5.14 -11.59 6.25
N LEU A 94 -6.16 -12.35 5.91
CA LEU A 94 -6.93 -12.25 4.67
C LEU A 94 -8.22 -11.46 4.93
N MET A 95 -8.64 -10.66 3.96
CA MET A 95 -9.87 -9.88 4.09
C MET A 95 -10.53 -9.59 2.75
N ASP A 96 -11.86 -9.57 2.76
CA ASP A 96 -12.66 -9.05 1.66
C ASP A 96 -13.45 -7.82 2.12
N PRO A 97 -13.05 -6.61 1.70
CA PRO A 97 -13.71 -5.36 2.11
C PRO A 97 -15.20 -5.31 1.76
N ALA A 98 -15.62 -6.00 0.70
CA ALA A 98 -17.01 -5.98 0.23
C ALA A 98 -17.94 -6.77 1.16
N SER A 99 -17.58 -8.02 1.46
CA SER A 99 -18.36 -8.88 2.37
C SER A 99 -18.07 -8.65 3.85
N ARG A 100 -16.99 -7.92 4.19
CA ARG A 100 -16.48 -7.74 5.55
C ARG A 100 -16.08 -9.06 6.23
N ARG A 101 -15.76 -10.09 5.45
CA ARG A 101 -15.19 -11.34 5.95
C ARG A 101 -13.68 -11.22 6.05
N PHE A 102 -13.11 -11.88 7.05
CA PHE A 102 -11.68 -12.00 7.23
C PHE A 102 -11.33 -13.39 7.77
N GLU A 103 -10.08 -13.80 7.55
CA GLU A 103 -9.52 -15.06 8.01
C GLU A 103 -8.06 -14.84 8.43
N LEU A 104 -7.60 -15.56 9.44
CA LEU A 104 -6.22 -15.54 9.90
C LEU A 104 -5.60 -16.92 9.64
N LEU A 105 -4.51 -16.95 8.88
CA LEU A 105 -3.77 -18.17 8.56
C LEU A 105 -2.42 -18.14 9.27
N GLN A 106 -2.08 -19.22 9.97
CA GLN A 106 -0.72 -19.41 10.48
C GLN A 106 0.08 -20.21 9.45
N LEU A 107 1.15 -19.61 8.94
CA LEU A 107 2.00 -20.16 7.89
C LEU A 107 3.45 -20.29 8.39
N GLU A 108 4.16 -21.29 7.89
CA GLU A 108 5.56 -21.56 8.26
C GLU A 108 6.43 -21.69 7.00
N PHE A 109 7.60 -21.05 7.01
CA PHE A 109 8.47 -20.90 5.85
C PHE A 109 9.96 -21.16 6.17
N ASP A 110 10.72 -21.69 5.21
CA ASP A 110 12.19 -21.80 5.30
C ASP A 110 12.81 -20.39 5.22
N SER A 111 13.44 -19.94 6.31
CA SER A 111 13.97 -18.57 6.44
C SER A 111 15.00 -18.19 5.37
N ASN A 112 15.71 -19.17 4.80
CA ASN A 112 16.78 -18.92 3.84
C ASN A 112 16.28 -18.80 2.41
N LYS A 113 15.11 -19.35 2.12
CA LYS A 113 14.60 -19.51 0.75
C LYS A 113 13.33 -18.72 0.50
N ALA A 114 12.46 -18.63 1.51
CA ALA A 114 11.13 -18.09 1.32
C ALA A 114 11.15 -16.63 0.87
N LEU A 115 10.42 -16.36 -0.19
CA LEU A 115 10.15 -15.04 -0.73
C LEU A 115 8.79 -14.55 -0.26
N VAL A 116 8.57 -13.24 -0.32
CA VAL A 116 7.26 -12.64 -0.05
C VAL A 116 6.20 -13.15 -1.02
N SER A 117 6.55 -13.46 -2.27
CA SER A 117 5.64 -14.09 -3.24
C SER A 117 5.11 -15.45 -2.77
N ASP A 118 5.89 -16.21 -2.01
CA ASP A 118 5.49 -17.56 -1.57
C ASP A 118 4.31 -17.48 -0.60
N VAL A 119 4.24 -16.40 0.20
CA VAL A 119 3.09 -16.10 1.06
C VAL A 119 1.79 -15.98 0.26
N LEU A 120 1.83 -15.34 -0.91
CA LEU A 120 0.65 -15.19 -1.77
C LEU A 120 0.22 -16.51 -2.40
N HIS A 121 1.16 -17.32 -2.86
CA HIS A 121 0.85 -18.65 -3.41
C HIS A 121 0.22 -19.56 -2.36
N GLN A 122 0.63 -19.42 -1.09
CA GLN A 122 0.11 -20.22 0.01
C GLN A 122 -1.38 -19.93 0.32
N ILE A 123 -1.90 -18.76 -0.06
CA ILE A 123 -3.30 -18.37 0.15
C ILE A 123 -4.24 -19.32 -0.58
N GLU A 124 -3.96 -19.62 -1.85
CA GLU A 124 -4.81 -20.47 -2.69
C GLU A 124 -4.87 -21.91 -2.15
N GLN A 125 -3.86 -22.33 -1.40
CA GLN A 125 -3.76 -23.67 -0.82
C GLN A 125 -4.29 -23.77 0.61
N SER A 126 -4.26 -22.68 1.38
CA SER A 126 -4.43 -22.72 2.84
C SER A 126 -5.67 -22.00 3.34
N ALA A 127 -6.23 -21.05 2.57
CA ALA A 127 -7.43 -20.32 2.98
C ALA A 127 -8.65 -21.25 3.06
N THR A 128 -9.32 -21.33 4.20
CA THR A 128 -10.50 -22.17 4.38
C THR A 128 -11.76 -21.54 3.79
N GLU A 129 -11.86 -20.21 3.79
CA GLU A 129 -12.99 -19.48 3.22
C GLU A 129 -12.84 -19.35 1.70
N GLN A 130 -13.73 -19.98 0.94
CA GLN A 130 -13.69 -20.01 -0.52
C GLN A 130 -13.63 -18.60 -1.15
N LEU A 131 -14.40 -17.64 -0.61
CA LEU A 131 -14.41 -16.26 -1.10
C LEU A 131 -13.04 -15.56 -0.94
N LEU A 132 -12.31 -15.89 0.13
CA LEU A 132 -10.98 -15.33 0.40
C LEU A 132 -9.91 -16.04 -0.41
N ARG A 133 -10.06 -17.34 -0.66
CA ARG A 133 -9.18 -18.16 -1.52
C ARG A 133 -9.23 -17.72 -2.98
N ASP A 134 -10.43 -17.48 -3.51
CA ASP A 134 -10.64 -17.08 -4.92
C ASP A 134 -10.30 -15.60 -5.17
N LYS A 135 -10.11 -14.82 -4.09
CA LYS A 135 -9.78 -13.41 -4.18
C LYS A 135 -8.38 -13.23 -4.77
N LYS A 136 -8.24 -12.24 -5.66
CA LYS A 136 -6.92 -11.83 -6.16
C LYS A 136 -6.27 -10.81 -5.24
N TYR A 137 -5.07 -11.12 -4.79
CA TYR A 137 -4.23 -10.26 -3.95
C TYR A 137 -3.08 -9.70 -4.79
N ALA A 138 -2.76 -8.42 -4.58
CA ALA A 138 -1.71 -7.70 -5.32
C ALA A 138 -0.35 -7.72 -4.60
N GLY A 139 -0.33 -8.03 -3.31
CA GLY A 139 0.89 -8.06 -2.51
C GLY A 139 0.62 -8.34 -1.04
N VAL A 140 1.66 -8.14 -0.22
CA VAL A 140 1.62 -8.31 1.23
C VAL A 140 2.09 -7.01 1.87
N CYS A 141 1.50 -6.61 2.99
CA CYS A 141 2.00 -5.49 3.80
C CYS A 141 2.06 -5.86 5.29
N ASP A 142 2.85 -5.11 6.05
CA ASP A 142 2.88 -5.20 7.52
C ASP A 142 1.67 -4.47 8.17
N VAL A 143 1.52 -4.61 9.48
CA VAL A 143 0.43 -3.97 10.27
C VAL A 143 0.39 -2.44 10.19
N GLU A 144 1.48 -1.79 9.75
CA GLU A 144 1.56 -0.34 9.55
C GLU A 144 1.13 0.07 8.12
N GLY A 145 1.02 -0.90 7.22
CA GLY A 145 0.67 -0.73 5.82
C GLY A 145 1.87 -0.54 4.91
N VAL A 146 3.07 -0.89 5.35
CA VAL A 146 4.28 -0.89 4.52
C VAL A 146 4.26 -2.11 3.62
N GLU A 147 4.21 -1.86 2.31
CA GLU A 147 4.15 -2.89 1.29
C GLU A 147 5.49 -3.64 1.19
N MET A 148 5.42 -4.96 1.19
CA MET A 148 6.57 -5.86 1.06
C MET A 148 6.84 -6.16 -0.42
N ILE A 149 8.11 -6.23 -0.79
CA ILE A 149 8.52 -6.47 -2.18
C ILE A 149 8.50 -7.99 -2.44
N GLN A 150 7.67 -8.43 -3.39
CA GLN A 150 7.41 -9.85 -3.67
C GLN A 150 8.69 -10.68 -3.92
N SER A 151 9.69 -10.11 -4.60
CA SER A 151 10.94 -10.78 -4.97
C SER A 151 11.99 -10.81 -3.85
N MET A 152 11.70 -10.21 -2.69
CA MET A 152 12.63 -10.19 -1.56
C MET A 152 12.36 -11.34 -0.61
N LYS A 153 13.42 -11.79 0.08
CA LYS A 153 13.32 -12.81 1.13
C LYS A 153 12.40 -12.34 2.25
N LEU A 154 11.51 -13.21 2.71
CA LEU A 154 10.57 -12.93 3.79
C LEU A 154 11.29 -12.55 5.09
N ALA A 155 12.45 -13.18 5.37
CA ALA A 155 13.32 -12.89 6.50
C ALA A 155 13.82 -11.44 6.60
N ARG A 156 13.70 -10.65 5.52
CA ARG A 156 14.04 -9.22 5.56
C ARG A 156 12.95 -8.34 6.16
N PHE A 157 11.73 -8.87 6.27
CA PHE A 157 10.56 -8.15 6.77
C PHE A 157 10.01 -8.76 8.05
N CYS A 158 10.17 -10.07 8.23
CA CYS A 158 9.67 -10.81 9.38
C CYS A 158 10.84 -11.42 10.15
N GLU A 159 10.91 -11.14 11.45
CA GLU A 159 11.86 -11.75 12.40
C GLU A 159 11.29 -13.04 13.00
N GLY A 160 9.99 -13.29 12.79
CA GLY A 160 9.28 -14.49 13.22
C GLY A 160 8.15 -14.14 14.19
N ASN A 161 7.04 -14.86 14.06
CA ASN A 161 5.78 -14.59 14.77
C ASN A 161 5.22 -13.19 14.47
N ASP A 162 5.40 -12.73 13.23
CA ASP A 162 4.89 -11.45 12.77
C ASP A 162 3.48 -11.60 12.17
N VAL A 163 2.68 -10.52 12.25
CA VAL A 163 1.39 -10.44 11.55
C VAL A 163 1.57 -9.63 10.27
N VAL A 164 1.16 -10.23 9.16
CA VAL A 164 1.17 -9.61 7.83
C VAL A 164 -0.22 -9.67 7.22
N MET A 165 -0.47 -8.84 6.22
CA MET A 165 -1.78 -8.74 5.56
C MET A 165 -1.64 -8.95 4.07
N ALA A 166 -2.51 -9.78 3.49
CA ALA A 166 -2.64 -9.83 2.05
C ALA A 166 -3.40 -8.57 1.58
N MET A 167 -2.92 -7.94 0.52
CA MET A 167 -3.53 -6.72 -0.05
C MET A 167 -4.48 -7.10 -1.19
N PRO A 168 -5.82 -7.00 -1.02
CA PRO A 168 -6.77 -7.16 -2.12
C PRO A 168 -6.39 -6.33 -3.36
N LYS A 169 -6.60 -6.89 -4.55
CA LYS A 169 -6.34 -6.19 -5.81
C LYS A 169 -7.07 -4.85 -5.86
N GLY A 170 -6.32 -3.78 -6.15
CA GLY A 170 -6.84 -2.41 -6.23
C GLY A 170 -6.76 -1.62 -4.92
N MET A 171 -6.23 -2.22 -3.85
CA MET A 171 -5.97 -1.55 -2.57
C MET A 171 -4.47 -1.43 -2.31
N SER A 172 -4.08 -0.33 -1.68
CA SER A 172 -2.72 -0.11 -1.17
C SER A 172 -2.51 -0.74 0.21
N GLY A 173 -1.25 -0.88 0.63
CA GLY A 173 -0.91 -1.38 1.95
C GLY A 173 -1.48 -0.53 3.08
N GLY A 174 -1.45 0.80 2.93
CA GLY A 174 -2.02 1.73 3.90
C GLY A 174 -3.54 1.61 4.06
N GLU A 175 -4.27 1.46 2.96
CA GLU A 175 -5.73 1.22 2.99
C GLU A 175 -6.06 -0.13 3.64
N THR A 176 -5.27 -1.16 3.33
CA THR A 176 -5.38 -2.50 3.94
C THR A 176 -5.19 -2.44 5.45
N ALA A 177 -4.14 -1.75 5.92
CA ALA A 177 -3.88 -1.57 7.34
C ALA A 177 -5.00 -0.81 8.07
N ILE A 178 -5.62 0.19 7.43
CA ILE A 178 -6.78 0.91 7.99
C ILE A 178 -7.95 -0.06 8.25
N LEU A 179 -8.23 -0.96 7.30
CA LEU A 179 -9.29 -1.97 7.43
C LEU A 179 -8.96 -3.04 8.48
N ALA A 180 -7.68 -3.38 8.63
CA ALA A 180 -7.23 -4.37 9.59
C ALA A 180 -7.22 -3.89 11.04
N ARG A 181 -6.99 -2.60 11.29
CA ARG A 181 -6.94 -2.04 12.65
C ARG A 181 -8.11 -2.45 13.55
N PRO A 182 -9.38 -2.35 13.15
CA PRO A 182 -10.48 -2.80 14.00
C PRO A 182 -10.49 -4.31 14.27
N ILE A 183 -9.95 -5.13 13.36
CA ILE A 183 -9.85 -6.58 13.53
C ILE A 183 -8.71 -6.91 14.50
N LEU A 184 -7.51 -6.42 14.21
CA LEU A 184 -6.32 -6.68 15.02
C LEU A 184 -6.38 -6.01 16.40
N GLY A 185 -7.14 -4.91 16.52
CA GLY A 185 -7.39 -4.22 17.79
C GLY A 185 -8.46 -4.86 18.66
N ASP A 186 -9.17 -5.88 18.18
CA ASP A 186 -10.13 -6.62 18.99
C ASP A 186 -9.39 -7.45 20.05
N PRO A 187 -9.71 -7.30 21.36
CA PRO A 187 -9.05 -8.04 22.43
C PRO A 187 -9.09 -9.57 22.25
N LYS A 188 -10.16 -10.11 21.65
CA LYS A 188 -10.31 -11.55 21.39
C LYS A 188 -9.34 -12.03 20.32
N VAL A 189 -9.14 -11.23 19.27
CA VAL A 189 -8.15 -11.54 18.22
C VAL A 189 -6.74 -11.47 18.80
N VAL A 190 -6.44 -10.45 19.61
CA VAL A 190 -5.14 -10.34 20.30
C VAL A 190 -4.90 -11.54 21.23
N GLU A 191 -5.92 -11.98 21.97
CA GLU A 191 -5.84 -13.16 22.82
C GLU A 191 -5.61 -14.44 22.02
N MET A 192 -6.29 -14.59 20.89
CA MET A 192 -6.13 -15.73 19.98
C MET A 192 -4.73 -15.81 19.35
N LEU A 193 -4.05 -14.67 19.14
CA LEU A 193 -2.70 -14.63 18.56
C LEU A 193 -1.59 -14.83 19.61
N ARG A 194 -1.90 -14.72 20.90
CA ARG A 194 -0.93 -14.85 21.99
C ARG A 194 -0.22 -16.21 22.02
N PRO A 195 -0.90 -17.36 21.84
CA PRO A 195 -0.24 -18.68 21.80
C PRO A 195 0.76 -18.85 20.64
N CYS A 196 0.60 -18.07 19.56
CA CYS A 196 1.52 -18.05 18.43
C CYS A 196 2.78 -17.20 18.70
N GLY A 197 2.98 -16.70 19.94
CA GLY A 197 4.13 -15.86 20.30
C GLY A 197 4.04 -14.41 19.78
N ILE A 198 2.91 -14.02 19.21
CA ILE A 198 2.73 -12.72 18.58
C ILE A 198 2.40 -11.65 19.63
N ASN A 199 3.26 -10.63 19.72
CA ASN A 199 3.02 -9.46 20.55
C ASN A 199 2.64 -8.25 19.68
N LEU A 200 1.36 -8.12 19.39
CA LEU A 200 0.82 -6.99 18.62
C LEU A 200 1.00 -5.67 19.37
N LYS A 201 2.03 -4.90 19.01
CA LYS A 201 2.18 -3.50 19.41
C LYS A 201 1.38 -2.61 18.48
N LEU A 202 0.05 -2.63 18.61
CA LEU A 202 -0.77 -1.71 17.84
C LEU A 202 -0.47 -0.26 18.29
N PRO A 203 -0.24 0.67 17.35
CA PRO A 203 -0.11 2.07 17.69
C PRO A 203 -1.39 2.47 18.41
N LYS A 204 -1.28 2.88 19.68
CA LYS A 204 -2.41 3.31 20.49
C LYS A 204 -3.16 4.37 19.70
N SER A 205 -4.29 4.00 19.11
CA SER A 205 -5.11 4.97 18.43
C SER A 205 -5.49 5.99 19.49
N ASN A 206 -5.16 7.27 19.30
CA ASN A 206 -5.55 8.37 20.17
C ASN A 206 -7.05 8.65 20.04
N THR A 207 -7.86 7.59 19.99
CA THR A 207 -9.30 7.63 20.02
C THR A 207 -9.66 8.00 21.45
N ARG A 208 -9.71 9.32 21.72
CA ARG A 208 -10.42 9.89 22.86
C ARG A 208 -11.88 9.44 22.72
N SER A 209 -12.20 8.32 23.34
CA SER A 209 -13.57 7.99 23.68
C SER A 209 -14.06 9.07 24.64
N ASN A 210 -14.75 10.08 24.10
CA ASN A 210 -15.70 10.87 24.88
C ASN A 210 -16.86 9.95 25.25
N SER A 211 -16.61 8.91 26.07
CA SER A 211 -17.65 8.25 26.84
C SER A 211 -17.90 9.10 28.08
N SER A 212 -18.43 10.31 27.86
CA SER A 212 -19.16 11.01 28.92
C SER A 212 -20.40 10.17 29.20
N GLY A 213 -20.24 9.20 30.10
CA GLY A 213 -21.36 8.51 30.70
C GLY A 213 -22.26 9.54 31.32
N ASN A 214 -23.41 9.78 30.70
CA ASN A 214 -24.56 10.33 31.39
C ASN A 214 -24.93 9.32 32.48
N LYS A 215 -24.32 9.50 33.65
CA LYS A 215 -24.67 8.85 34.89
C LYS A 215 -26.08 9.34 35.23
N LEU A 216 -27.04 8.46 34.99
CA LEU A 216 -28.43 8.56 35.42
C LEU A 216 -28.43 8.99 36.90
N SER A 217 -28.68 10.28 37.17
CA SER A 217 -28.91 10.77 38.51
C SER A 217 -30.36 10.44 38.86
N LYS A 218 -30.47 9.49 39.78
CA LYS A 218 -31.66 9.11 40.51
C LYS A 218 -32.27 10.38 41.11
N ILE A 219 -33.49 10.70 40.68
CA ILE A 219 -34.33 11.73 41.29
C ILE A 219 -34.74 11.19 42.65
N SER A 220 -34.19 11.78 43.71
CA SER A 220 -34.75 11.74 45.05
C SER A 220 -35.20 13.15 45.38
N GLU A 221 -36.51 13.26 45.59
CA GLU A 221 -37.16 14.38 46.25
C GLU A 221 -36.61 14.50 47.67
N ASP A 222 -36.18 15.68 48.07
CA ASP A 222 -36.59 16.24 49.36
C ASP A 222 -36.25 17.73 49.44
N GLY A 223 -37.23 18.49 49.94
CA GLY A 223 -37.19 19.93 50.05
C GLY A 223 -36.40 20.44 51.26
N GLY A 224 -36.21 21.76 51.32
CA GLY A 224 -35.67 22.41 52.51
C GLY A 224 -35.10 23.79 52.27
N SER A 225 -35.97 24.80 52.32
CA SER A 225 -35.66 26.23 52.42
C SER A 225 -34.62 26.55 53.50
N SER A 226 -33.74 27.53 53.28
CA SER A 226 -33.87 28.87 53.89
C SER A 226 -32.61 29.75 53.76
N SER A 227 -32.93 31.04 53.71
CA SER A 227 -32.16 32.29 53.73
C SER A 227 -30.94 32.41 54.65
N SER A 228 -29.97 33.24 54.23
CA SER A 228 -29.57 34.51 54.92
C SER A 228 -28.24 35.01 54.32
N LEU A 229 -28.22 36.15 53.61
CA LEU A 229 -27.94 37.50 54.13
C LEU A 229 -26.63 37.64 54.92
N GLY A 230 -25.60 38.12 54.22
CA GLY A 230 -24.81 39.27 54.63
C GLY A 230 -23.56 39.00 55.48
N ARG A 231 -22.37 39.31 54.92
CA ARG A 231 -21.41 40.20 55.61
C ARG A 231 -20.36 40.76 54.67
N LYS A 232 -20.34 42.09 54.63
CA LYS A 232 -19.35 42.99 54.05
C LYS A 232 -18.18 43.15 55.02
N VAL A 233 -16.95 42.84 54.62
CA VAL A 233 -15.72 43.33 55.30
C VAL A 233 -14.66 43.67 54.24
N ARG A 234 -14.25 44.94 54.26
CA ARG A 234 -13.08 45.51 53.57
C ARG A 234 -11.80 45.06 54.29
N GLY A 235 -10.74 44.80 53.53
CA GLY A 235 -9.38 44.72 54.07
C GLY A 235 -8.40 44.37 52.97
N GLY A 236 -7.62 45.36 52.53
CA GLY A 236 -6.67 45.21 51.43
C GLY A 236 -5.39 44.49 51.83
N THR A 237 -4.84 43.76 50.87
CA THR A 237 -3.41 43.49 50.72
C THR A 237 -3.15 43.34 49.24
N ALA A 238 -2.27 44.19 48.71
CA ALA A 238 -1.77 44.14 47.34
C ALA A 238 -0.99 42.83 47.14
N ALA A 239 -1.68 41.81 46.61
CA ALA A 239 -1.06 40.64 46.03
C ALA A 239 -1.09 40.84 44.52
N VAL A 240 0.08 40.76 43.89
CA VAL A 240 0.27 40.73 42.44
C VAL A 240 -0.59 39.58 41.90
N VAL A 241 -1.77 39.93 41.39
CA VAL A 241 -2.67 39.02 40.69
C VAL A 241 -2.01 38.72 39.37
N ALA A 242 -1.22 37.64 39.34
CA ALA A 242 -0.88 36.96 38.12
C ALA A 242 -2.21 36.52 37.49
N GLU A 243 -2.72 37.32 36.56
CA GLU A 243 -3.82 36.94 35.69
C GLU A 243 -3.41 35.68 34.94
N LYS A 244 -3.81 34.55 35.51
CA LYS A 244 -3.75 33.25 34.87
C LYS A 244 -4.80 33.28 33.76
N SER A 245 -4.43 33.89 32.63
CA SER A 245 -5.22 33.93 31.41
C SER A 245 -5.48 32.47 31.03
N LYS A 246 -6.69 32.00 31.35
CA LYS A 246 -7.19 30.69 30.93
C LYS A 246 -7.26 30.77 29.40
N SER A 247 -6.17 30.36 28.74
CA SER A 247 -6.13 30.26 27.29
C SER A 247 -7.21 29.25 26.90
N LYS A 248 -8.32 29.79 26.40
CA LYS A 248 -9.32 28.99 25.71
C LYS A 248 -8.64 28.49 24.45
N SER A 249 -7.95 27.36 24.56
CA SER A 249 -7.34 26.70 23.42
C SER A 249 -8.47 26.32 22.47
N SER A 250 -8.58 27.12 21.42
CA SER A 250 -9.44 26.88 20.29
C SER A 250 -8.98 25.58 19.61
N MET A 251 -9.53 24.44 20.06
CA MET A 251 -9.37 23.13 19.42
C MET A 251 -9.47 23.17 17.89
N PRO A 252 -10.38 23.96 17.25
CA PRO A 252 -10.44 23.98 15.78
C PRO A 252 -9.17 24.54 15.12
N THR A 253 -8.42 25.43 15.78
CA THR A 253 -7.16 25.96 15.23
C THR A 253 -6.06 24.90 15.19
N ILE A 254 -5.98 24.03 16.21
CA ILE A 254 -4.99 22.95 16.26
C ILE A 254 -5.28 21.91 15.17
N LEU A 255 -6.54 21.53 14.99
CA LEU A 255 -6.94 20.57 13.95
C LEU A 255 -6.66 21.11 12.54
N LEU A 256 -6.97 22.38 12.28
CA LEU A 256 -6.65 23.01 11.01
C LEU A 256 -5.14 23.04 10.75
N GLY A 257 -4.34 23.35 11.78
CA GLY A 257 -2.88 23.29 11.71
C GLY A 257 -2.38 21.89 11.30
N VAL A 258 -2.87 20.83 11.94
CA VAL A 258 -2.48 19.44 11.62
C VAL A 258 -2.84 19.07 10.17
N VAL A 259 -4.03 19.44 9.69
CA VAL A 259 -4.45 19.15 8.31
C VAL A 259 -3.56 19.88 7.31
N ILE A 260 -3.27 21.16 7.53
CA ILE A 260 -2.38 21.95 6.66
C ILE A 260 -0.97 21.37 6.66
N THR A 261 -0.41 21.05 7.83
CA THR A 261 0.92 20.43 7.93
C THR A 261 0.98 19.08 7.23
N SER A 262 -0.04 18.23 7.39
CA SER A 262 -0.11 16.94 6.70
C SER A 262 -0.17 17.10 5.18
N LEU A 263 -0.93 18.09 4.68
CA LEU A 263 -1.02 18.38 3.26
C LEU A 263 0.32 18.87 2.71
N LEU A 264 1.02 19.75 3.44
CA LEU A 264 2.35 20.24 3.07
C LEU A 264 3.41 19.13 3.04
N LEU A 265 3.37 18.20 4.00
CA LEU A 265 4.27 17.04 4.00
C LEU A 265 3.99 16.11 2.81
N PHE A 266 2.71 15.88 2.51
CA PHE A 266 2.32 15.08 1.36
C PHE A 266 2.74 15.72 0.03
N THR A 267 2.53 17.03 -0.14
CA THR A 267 2.96 17.74 -1.36
C THR A 267 4.47 17.81 -1.48
N ALA A 268 5.20 18.03 -0.37
CA ALA A 268 6.66 18.00 -0.36
C ALA A 268 7.20 16.61 -0.74
N HIS A 269 6.65 15.55 -0.16
CA HIS A 269 7.06 14.18 -0.46
C HIS A 269 6.72 13.79 -1.91
N ARG A 270 5.54 14.18 -2.41
CA ARG A 270 5.16 14.00 -3.83
C ARG A 270 6.09 14.78 -4.76
N HIS A 271 6.39 16.02 -4.42
CA HIS A 271 7.33 16.86 -5.17
C HIS A 271 8.69 16.16 -5.28
N ILE A 272 9.26 15.73 -4.15
CA ILE A 272 10.54 15.01 -4.09
C ILE A 272 10.51 13.74 -4.96
N ARG A 273 9.42 12.96 -4.92
CA ARG A 273 9.33 11.75 -5.76
C ARG A 273 9.34 12.07 -7.26
N ILE A 274 8.71 13.17 -7.67
CA ILE A 274 8.60 13.56 -9.08
C ILE A 274 9.89 14.25 -9.57
N THR A 275 10.57 15.05 -8.73
CA THR A 275 11.79 15.78 -9.11
C THR A 275 13.07 14.98 -9.00
N ARG A 276 13.09 13.92 -8.18
CA ARG A 276 14.31 13.14 -8.00
C ARG A 276 14.83 12.63 -9.35
N PRO A 277 16.14 12.80 -9.62
CA PRO A 277 16.79 12.21 -10.78
C PRO A 277 16.50 10.71 -10.86
N ILE A 278 16.40 10.22 -12.09
CA ILE A 278 16.24 8.82 -12.41
C ILE A 278 17.49 8.08 -11.96
N GLN A 279 17.27 7.03 -11.16
CA GLN A 279 18.34 6.14 -10.70
C GLN A 279 18.38 4.88 -11.56
N SER A 280 19.56 4.27 -11.68
CA SER A 280 19.68 2.95 -12.33
C SER A 280 18.86 1.92 -11.56
N GLY A 281 18.06 1.13 -12.26
CA GLY A 281 17.09 0.19 -11.71
C GLY A 281 15.72 0.79 -11.40
N GLN A 282 15.55 2.11 -11.50
CA GLN A 282 14.24 2.73 -11.28
C GLN A 282 13.25 2.34 -12.37
N VAL A 283 12.00 2.08 -11.96
CA VAL A 283 10.88 1.77 -12.87
C VAL A 283 9.85 2.90 -12.82
N LEU A 284 9.44 3.40 -13.98
CA LEU A 284 8.34 4.34 -14.14
C LEU A 284 7.10 3.59 -14.65
N LEU A 285 6.07 3.50 -13.81
CA LEU A 285 4.87 2.72 -14.13
C LEU A 285 3.91 3.48 -15.05
N PRO A 286 3.01 2.81 -15.78
CA PRO A 286 1.99 3.46 -16.61
C PRO A 286 1.17 4.51 -15.85
N GLY A 287 1.05 5.70 -16.44
CA GLY A 287 0.42 6.89 -15.85
C GLY A 287 1.32 7.69 -14.90
N GLN A 288 2.54 7.23 -14.62
CA GLN A 288 3.52 8.00 -13.85
C GLN A 288 4.34 8.90 -14.76
N TRP A 289 4.83 9.98 -14.18
CA TRP A 289 5.70 10.93 -14.86
C TRP A 289 6.74 11.50 -13.90
N LYS A 290 7.80 12.01 -14.49
CA LYS A 290 8.89 12.76 -13.87
C LYS A 290 8.94 14.13 -14.54
N SER A 291 9.28 15.17 -13.79
CA SER A 291 9.67 16.45 -14.39
C SER A 291 10.78 17.08 -13.59
N ARG A 292 11.58 17.91 -14.26
CA ARG A 292 12.72 18.61 -13.64
C ARG A 292 12.26 19.58 -12.54
N CYS A 293 11.10 20.20 -12.72
CA CYS A 293 10.50 21.14 -11.76
C CYS A 293 9.50 20.48 -10.79
N GLY A 294 9.14 19.22 -10.99
CA GLY A 294 8.13 18.50 -10.22
C GLY A 294 6.80 19.24 -10.18
N ILE A 295 6.20 19.32 -8.99
CA ILE A 295 4.94 20.05 -8.81
C ILE A 295 5.04 21.57 -9.05
N TRP A 296 6.24 22.16 -9.04
CA TRP A 296 6.43 23.59 -9.31
C TRP A 296 6.19 23.94 -10.78
N GLU A 297 6.08 22.96 -11.67
CA GLU A 297 5.59 23.21 -13.03
C GLU A 297 4.13 23.73 -13.04
N LEU A 298 3.35 23.39 -12.01
CA LEU A 298 1.94 23.82 -11.88
C LEU A 298 1.79 25.16 -11.15
N ILE A 299 2.83 25.63 -10.45
CA ILE A 299 2.79 26.85 -9.64
C ILE A 299 3.92 27.76 -10.11
N PRO A 300 3.64 28.96 -10.67
CA PRO A 300 4.65 29.86 -11.17
C PRO A 300 5.49 30.44 -10.01
N ILE A 301 6.51 29.70 -9.59
CA ILE A 301 7.50 30.13 -8.60
C ILE A 301 8.82 30.37 -9.34
N LYS A 302 9.46 31.50 -9.04
CA LYS A 302 10.66 32.02 -9.72
C LYS A 302 11.89 31.10 -9.70
N ASN A 303 11.85 29.97 -9.00
CA ASN A 303 13.01 29.14 -8.74
C ASN A 303 13.18 27.95 -9.69
N CYS A 304 12.19 27.66 -10.54
CA CYS A 304 12.42 26.79 -11.69
C CYS A 304 12.45 27.64 -12.95
N ASP A 305 13.50 27.50 -13.75
CA ASP A 305 13.55 28.16 -15.04
C ASP A 305 12.52 27.53 -15.96
N LEU A 306 11.31 28.10 -15.93
CA LEU A 306 10.14 27.65 -16.67
C LEU A 306 10.39 27.64 -18.18
N SER A 307 11.46 28.27 -18.68
CA SER A 307 11.84 28.20 -20.09
C SER A 307 12.38 26.83 -20.51
N THR A 308 12.87 26.02 -19.56
CA THR A 308 13.45 24.69 -19.81
C THR A 308 12.66 23.55 -19.17
N SER A 309 11.34 23.74 -18.99
CA SER A 309 10.50 22.68 -18.42
C SER A 309 10.44 21.48 -19.35
N SER A 310 10.65 20.31 -18.77
CA SER A 310 10.61 19.05 -19.48
C SER A 310 9.95 17.98 -18.62
N LYS A 311 9.25 17.06 -19.28
CA LYS A 311 8.43 16.02 -18.66
C LYS A 311 8.71 14.69 -19.33
N LEU A 312 8.97 13.67 -18.54
CA LEU A 312 9.08 12.30 -18.98
C LEU A 312 7.88 11.52 -18.44
N GLU A 313 7.07 10.93 -19.31
CA GLU A 313 5.81 10.28 -18.96
C GLU A 313 5.74 8.86 -19.51
N MET A 314 5.42 7.90 -18.64
CA MET A 314 5.05 6.55 -19.09
C MET A 314 3.55 6.52 -19.35
N GLY A 315 3.15 6.52 -20.62
CA GLY A 315 1.75 6.52 -21.02
C GLY A 315 1.03 5.24 -20.62
N LYS A 316 -0.30 5.31 -20.52
CA LYS A 316 -1.15 4.12 -20.29
C LYS A 316 -1.16 3.15 -21.48
N ASP A 317 -0.65 3.58 -22.62
CA ASP A 317 -0.44 2.79 -23.84
C ASP A 317 0.93 2.10 -23.88
N GLY A 318 1.72 2.17 -22.81
CA GLY A 318 3.03 1.51 -22.73
C GLY A 318 4.15 2.27 -23.44
N LYS A 319 3.90 3.50 -23.91
CA LYS A 319 4.92 4.35 -24.52
C LYS A 319 5.51 5.31 -23.50
N LEU A 320 6.83 5.32 -23.41
CA LEU A 320 7.58 6.37 -22.71
C LEU A 320 7.72 7.57 -23.64
N ARG A 321 7.23 8.73 -23.20
CA ARG A 321 7.24 9.99 -23.96
C ARG A 321 8.03 11.05 -23.22
N TYR A 322 8.79 11.80 -23.98
CA TYR A 322 9.52 12.97 -23.52
C TYR A 322 8.92 14.21 -24.16
N TYR A 323 8.57 15.16 -23.30
CA TYR A 323 8.04 16.46 -23.66
C TYR A 323 9.05 17.53 -23.26
N SER A 324 9.30 18.46 -24.18
CA SER A 324 10.03 19.68 -23.89
C SER A 324 9.19 20.89 -24.26
N LYS A 325 9.41 21.99 -23.55
CA LYS A 325 8.68 23.23 -23.78
C LYS A 325 9.15 23.89 -25.07
N GLY A 326 8.22 24.14 -25.99
CA GLY A 326 8.47 24.88 -27.21
C GLY A 326 8.55 26.40 -26.97
N ALA A 327 8.89 27.16 -28.01
CA ALA A 327 8.94 28.62 -27.95
C ALA A 327 7.59 29.27 -27.57
N SER A 328 6.46 28.61 -27.87
CA SER A 328 5.11 29.05 -27.48
C SER A 328 4.81 28.87 -26.00
N GLY A 329 5.67 28.14 -25.27
CA GLY A 329 5.45 27.74 -23.89
C GLY A 329 4.64 26.45 -23.73
N ASP A 330 4.20 25.83 -24.82
CA ASP A 330 3.49 24.55 -24.76
C ASP A 330 4.47 23.37 -24.69
N LEU A 331 4.08 22.32 -23.96
CA LEU A 331 4.81 21.05 -23.95
C LEU A 331 4.59 20.33 -25.28
N LYS A 332 5.66 20.11 -26.03
CA LYS A 332 5.65 19.35 -27.28
C LYS A 332 6.37 18.02 -27.08
N GLU A 333 5.77 16.93 -27.53
CA GLU A 333 6.45 15.63 -27.58
C GLU A 333 7.63 15.73 -28.56
N THR A 334 8.84 15.50 -28.07
CA THR A 334 10.07 15.55 -28.87
C THR A 334 10.74 14.20 -29.03
N TRP A 335 10.41 13.23 -28.18
CA TRP A 335 10.89 11.86 -28.30
C TRP A 335 9.90 10.89 -27.67
N SER A 336 9.74 9.72 -28.26
CA SER A 336 9.00 8.62 -27.66
C SER A 336 9.59 7.27 -28.04
N VAL A 337 9.44 6.31 -27.13
CA VAL A 337 9.81 4.90 -27.31
C VAL A 337 8.74 4.01 -26.72
N GLY A 338 8.40 2.92 -27.39
CA GLY A 338 7.49 1.89 -26.90
C GLY A 338 8.11 0.52 -27.06
N GLY A 339 7.70 -0.44 -26.23
CA GLY A 339 8.01 -1.85 -26.47
C GLY A 339 7.35 -2.26 -27.78
N GLY A 340 8.11 -2.84 -28.70
CA GLY A 340 7.65 -3.25 -30.04
C GLY A 340 6.66 -4.42 -30.04
N GLY A 341 5.95 -4.65 -28.94
CA GLY A 341 4.83 -5.57 -28.93
C GLY A 341 3.72 -4.95 -29.75
N ASN A 342 3.35 -5.62 -30.85
CA ASN A 342 2.08 -5.40 -31.52
C ASN A 342 1.01 -5.42 -30.43
N VAL A 343 0.55 -4.25 -30.00
CA VAL A 343 -0.69 -4.13 -29.24
C VAL A 343 -1.67 -4.81 -30.17
N ALA A 344 -2.11 -6.01 -29.80
CA ALA A 344 -3.03 -6.79 -30.61
C ALA A 344 -4.15 -5.84 -31.01
N GLU A 345 -4.11 -5.39 -32.27
CA GLU A 345 -5.15 -4.58 -32.84
C GLU A 345 -6.33 -5.53 -32.83
N CYS A 346 -7.30 -5.28 -31.95
CA CYS A 346 -8.54 -6.01 -31.96
C CYS A 346 -9.19 -5.67 -33.30
N VAL A 347 -8.87 -6.46 -34.32
CA VAL A 347 -9.56 -6.42 -35.60
C VAL A 347 -11.00 -6.79 -35.24
N ALA A 348 -11.88 -5.79 -35.30
CA ALA A 348 -13.30 -6.05 -35.21
C ALA A 348 -13.63 -6.98 -36.38
N GLY A 349 -14.06 -8.20 -36.10
CA GLY A 349 -14.66 -9.06 -37.12
C GLY A 349 -15.81 -8.30 -37.78
N GLU A 350 -15.80 -8.21 -39.10
CA GLU A 350 -16.87 -7.57 -39.89
C GLU A 350 -18.12 -8.45 -39.98
N ASP A 351 -18.03 -9.66 -39.46
CA ASP A 351 -19.07 -10.66 -39.31
C ASP A 351 -19.75 -10.48 -37.94
N GLY A 352 -20.96 -9.91 -37.97
CA GLY A 352 -21.80 -9.56 -36.83
C GLY A 352 -22.29 -10.73 -35.97
N GLU A 353 -21.37 -11.53 -35.46
CA GLU A 353 -21.59 -12.57 -34.47
C GLU A 353 -21.12 -12.04 -33.10
N GLU A 354 -22.09 -11.80 -32.20
CA GLU A 354 -21.95 -11.03 -30.95
C GLU A 354 -21.03 -11.66 -29.87
N ASP A 355 -20.31 -12.73 -30.19
CA ASP A 355 -19.47 -13.47 -29.24
C ASP A 355 -17.97 -13.25 -29.47
N GLY A 356 -17.61 -12.04 -29.92
CA GLY A 356 -16.23 -11.54 -30.00
C GLY A 356 -15.58 -11.47 -28.62
N GLN A 357 -15.18 -12.62 -28.08
CA GLN A 357 -14.39 -12.74 -26.88
C GLN A 357 -13.00 -12.19 -27.20
N CYS A 358 -12.84 -10.86 -27.11
CA CYS A 358 -11.55 -10.23 -26.91
C CYS A 358 -10.94 -10.97 -25.72
N VAL A 359 -10.00 -11.86 -26.02
CA VAL A 359 -9.18 -12.51 -25.00
C VAL A 359 -8.62 -11.35 -24.23
N LYS A 360 -9.14 -11.13 -23.02
CA LYS A 360 -8.59 -10.22 -22.03
C LYS A 360 -7.29 -10.86 -21.60
N GLU A 361 -6.34 -10.94 -22.52
CA GLU A 361 -5.00 -11.42 -22.29
C GLU A 361 -4.39 -10.37 -21.39
N SER A 362 -4.56 -10.66 -20.10
CA SER A 362 -3.69 -10.26 -19.03
C SER A 362 -3.20 -8.82 -19.13
N MET A 363 -4.05 -7.89 -18.70
CA MET A 363 -3.61 -6.59 -18.16
C MET A 363 -2.67 -6.74 -16.93
N GLN A 364 -2.24 -7.96 -16.61
CA GLN A 364 -1.59 -8.39 -15.38
C GLN A 364 -0.07 -8.21 -15.39
N GLY A 365 0.49 -7.61 -16.44
CA GLY A 365 1.91 -7.28 -16.50
C GLY A 365 2.20 -6.08 -17.41
N ARG A 366 1.54 -4.93 -17.20
CA ARG A 366 2.01 -3.70 -17.85
C ARG A 366 3.34 -3.29 -17.21
N GLU A 367 4.41 -3.85 -17.73
CA GLU A 367 5.78 -3.54 -17.34
C GLU A 367 6.01 -2.04 -17.52
N GLY A 368 6.51 -1.39 -16.46
CA GLY A 368 6.92 0.01 -16.53
C GLY A 368 8.20 0.18 -17.33
N ALA A 369 8.59 1.43 -17.57
CA ALA A 369 9.88 1.74 -18.15
C ALA A 369 10.98 1.63 -17.07
N LYS A 370 11.84 0.62 -17.19
CA LYS A 370 12.99 0.43 -16.30
C LYS A 370 14.23 1.12 -16.87
N PHE A 371 14.85 2.00 -16.10
CA PHE A 371 16.04 2.74 -16.51
C PHE A 371 17.30 2.03 -16.02
N VAL A 372 18.28 1.86 -16.90
CA VAL A 372 19.53 1.15 -16.60
C VAL A 372 20.71 2.03 -17.02
N ASN A 373 21.65 2.26 -16.11
CA ASN A 373 22.94 2.88 -16.43
C ASN A 373 24.01 1.80 -16.55
N GLU A 374 24.60 1.70 -17.74
CA GLU A 374 25.74 0.83 -18.02
C GLU A 374 26.88 1.65 -18.59
N SER A 375 27.99 1.70 -17.84
CA SER A 375 29.22 2.38 -18.24
C SER A 375 28.98 3.85 -18.64
N GLY A 376 28.10 4.55 -17.92
CA GLY A 376 27.79 5.96 -18.17
C GLY A 376 26.79 6.20 -19.31
N ARG A 377 26.27 5.14 -19.95
CA ARG A 377 25.20 5.23 -20.94
C ARG A 377 23.88 4.79 -20.32
N TRP A 378 22.84 5.56 -20.59
CA TRP A 378 21.50 5.29 -20.09
C TRP A 378 20.67 4.53 -21.13
N TYR A 379 20.00 3.50 -20.66
CA TYR A 379 19.08 2.67 -21.43
C TYR A 379 17.72 2.64 -20.74
N VAL A 380 16.69 2.37 -21.53
CA VAL A 380 15.35 2.08 -21.05
C VAL A 380 14.92 0.70 -21.55
N GLU A 381 14.41 -0.11 -20.63
CA GLU A 381 13.83 -1.42 -20.86
C GLU A 381 12.30 -1.30 -20.72
N ILE A 382 11.56 -1.66 -21.78
CA ILE A 382 10.09 -1.67 -21.83
C ILE A 382 9.67 -2.98 -22.50
N SER A 383 8.90 -3.82 -21.80
CA SER A 383 8.39 -5.09 -22.34
C SER A 383 9.51 -5.97 -22.92
N GLY A 384 10.60 -6.13 -22.16
CA GLY A 384 11.81 -6.85 -22.59
C GLY A 384 12.63 -6.19 -23.71
N SER A 385 12.13 -5.13 -24.35
CA SER A 385 12.87 -4.38 -25.38
C SER A 385 13.77 -3.35 -24.72
N ARG A 386 15.05 -3.32 -25.11
CA ARG A 386 16.03 -2.37 -24.59
C ARG A 386 16.40 -1.33 -25.64
N SER A 387 16.26 -0.05 -25.29
CA SER A 387 16.57 1.08 -26.16
C SER A 387 17.54 2.04 -25.49
N LEU A 388 18.44 2.64 -26.27
CA LEU A 388 19.31 3.72 -25.77
C LEU A 388 18.44 4.95 -25.46
N LEU A 389 18.62 5.52 -24.26
CA LEU A 389 17.87 6.70 -23.84
C LEU A 389 18.36 7.92 -24.64
N ASN A 390 17.42 8.75 -25.10
CA ASN A 390 17.75 9.99 -25.79
C ASN A 390 18.71 10.85 -24.94
N ARG A 391 19.71 11.46 -25.59
CA ARG A 391 20.79 12.21 -24.92
C ARG A 391 20.26 13.36 -24.07
N ASP A 392 19.22 14.05 -24.52
CA ASP A 392 18.64 15.18 -23.79
C ASP A 392 17.83 14.70 -22.59
N VAL A 393 17.08 13.59 -22.76
CA VAL A 393 16.41 12.92 -21.64
C VAL A 393 17.40 12.47 -20.58
N ALA A 394 18.49 11.81 -20.98
CA ALA A 394 19.54 11.38 -20.05
C ALA A 394 20.15 12.58 -19.32
N ARG A 395 20.52 13.64 -20.05
CA ARG A 395 21.12 14.84 -19.46
C ARG A 395 20.21 15.52 -18.45
N GLU A 396 18.91 15.58 -18.71
CA GLU A 396 17.99 16.36 -17.87
C GLU A 396 17.42 15.58 -16.68
N PHE A 397 17.30 14.26 -16.81
CA PHE A 397 16.66 13.43 -15.79
C PHE A 397 17.61 12.59 -14.97
N THR A 398 18.89 12.50 -15.31
CA THR A 398 19.84 11.62 -14.61
C THR A 398 20.95 12.35 -13.87
N SER A 399 21.08 13.67 -14.12
CA SER A 399 22.08 14.56 -13.50
C SER A 399 21.68 15.03 -12.11
#